data_AF-A0A7X3T5Y0-F1
#
_entry.id   AF-A0A7X3T5Y0-F1
#
_cell.length_a   1.000
_cell.length_b   1.000
_cell.length_c   1.000
_cell.angle_alpha   90.00
_cell.angle_beta   90.00
_cell.angle_gamma   90.00
#
_symmetry.space_group_name_H-M   'P 1'
#
loop_
_entity.id
_entity.type
_entity.pdbx_description
1 polymer ?
#
loop_
_entity_poly.entity_id
_entity_poly.type
_entity_poly.pdbx_seq_one_letter_code
_entity_poly.pdbx_strand_id
1 'polypeptide(L)'
;MEDPVLRAAYVRFLLSKGKIAIPRHWIHTEDRILFAEYYRAQLVKQFGDIPQVHTVATWELKHAIGAVMGIPWFKAKPGAHIAYLEALYHLWPTESHRQTLENARKEAAKSTYEELKEKNPELWAQLELERLIEEHGDNPHTHIVAEFHRKTAIGLHTTEDEYLAYLEAVVHLNPDDEIGPRLLERFRKAKADGIRFADVKTDDTASML
;
A
#
# COMPACT_ATOMS: atom_id res chain seq x y z
N MET A 1 15.58 31.85 12.08
CA MET A 1 14.80 31.17 11.03
C MET A 1 13.35 31.55 11.22
N GLU A 2 12.71 32.05 10.17
CA GLU A 2 11.28 32.36 10.19
C GLU A 2 10.49 31.04 10.18
N ASP A 3 9.44 30.93 11.02
CA ASP A 3 8.60 29.73 11.09
C ASP A 3 7.87 29.52 9.75
N PRO A 4 8.09 28.39 9.04
CA PRO A 4 7.53 28.15 7.72
C PRO A 4 5.99 28.08 7.72
N VAL A 5 5.37 27.69 8.83
CA VAL A 5 3.91 27.65 8.98
C VAL A 5 3.35 29.06 9.10
N LEU A 6 3.97 29.90 9.96
CA LEU A 6 3.58 31.31 10.10
C LEU A 6 3.76 32.07 8.78
N ARG A 7 4.85 31.79 8.07
CA ARG A 7 5.13 32.37 6.76
C ARG A 7 4.07 32.00 5.73
N ALA A 8 3.68 30.73 5.64
CA ALA A 8 2.60 30.29 4.75
C ALA A 8 1.26 30.98 5.08
N ALA A 9 0.91 31.06 6.37
CA ALA A 9 -0.30 31.76 6.82
C ALA A 9 -0.29 33.25 6.45
N TYR A 10 0.85 33.92 6.60
CA TYR A 10 1.00 35.33 6.23
C TYR A 10 0.86 35.56 4.72
N VAL A 11 1.52 34.74 3.88
CA VAL A 11 1.39 34.81 2.42
C VAL A 11 -0.06 34.59 1.99
N ARG A 12 -0.74 33.59 2.56
CA ARG A 12 -2.15 33.31 2.31
C ARG A 12 -3.04 34.51 2.64
N PHE A 13 -2.78 35.14 3.78
CA PHE A 13 -3.50 36.35 4.19
C PHE A 13 -3.32 37.47 3.15
N LEU A 14 -2.08 37.74 2.72
CA LEU A 14 -1.80 38.77 1.72
C LEU A 14 -2.49 38.49 0.37
N LEU A 15 -2.48 37.25 -0.10
CA LEU A 15 -3.18 36.83 -1.32
C LEU A 15 -4.69 37.04 -1.19
N SER A 16 -5.30 36.63 -0.06
CA SER A 16 -6.75 36.78 0.18
C SER A 16 -7.21 38.24 0.24
N LYS A 17 -6.32 39.15 0.64
CA LYS A 17 -6.58 40.60 0.69
C LYS A 17 -6.22 41.32 -0.61
N GLY A 18 -5.74 40.60 -1.63
CA GLY A 18 -5.25 41.19 -2.88
C GLY A 18 -4.04 42.11 -2.70
N LYS A 19 -3.31 41.97 -1.58
CA LYS A 19 -2.10 42.77 -1.29
C LYS A 19 -0.89 42.30 -2.10
N ILE A 20 -0.91 41.03 -2.49
CA ILE A 20 -0.01 40.45 -3.48
C ILE A 20 -0.85 39.71 -4.52
N ALA A 21 -0.43 39.75 -5.79
CA ALA A 21 -1.08 39.05 -6.88
C ALA A 21 -0.32 37.77 -7.23
N ILE A 22 -1.01 36.78 -7.79
CA ILE A 22 -0.38 35.58 -8.34
C ILE A 22 0.38 35.99 -9.63
N PRO A 23 1.73 35.89 -9.68
CA PRO A 23 2.49 36.22 -10.89
C PRO A 23 2.13 35.28 -12.04
N ARG A 24 2.21 35.72 -13.31
CA ARG A 24 1.92 34.83 -14.47
C ARG A 24 2.81 33.59 -14.52
N HIS A 25 4.08 33.73 -14.14
CA HIS A 25 5.09 32.67 -14.18
C HIS A 25 5.41 32.12 -12.77
N TRP A 26 4.41 32.11 -11.89
CA TRP A 26 4.55 31.66 -10.50
C TRP A 26 5.07 30.21 -10.40
N ILE A 27 4.87 29.39 -11.43
CA ILE A 27 5.38 28.01 -11.51
C ILE A 27 6.92 27.90 -11.42
N HIS A 28 7.65 28.98 -11.68
CA HIS A 28 9.12 29.02 -11.59
C HIS A 28 9.60 29.61 -10.26
N THR A 29 8.70 29.80 -9.29
CA THR A 29 9.07 30.28 -7.96
C THR A 29 9.94 29.24 -7.25
N GLU A 30 11.19 29.58 -6.96
CA GLU A 30 12.11 28.70 -6.22
C GLU A 30 11.68 28.50 -4.77
N ASP A 31 11.05 29.52 -4.20
CA ASP A 31 10.48 29.45 -2.86
C ASP A 31 9.28 28.49 -2.82
N ARG A 32 9.51 27.32 -2.23
CA ARG A 32 8.51 26.24 -2.16
C ARG A 32 7.26 26.61 -1.38
N ILE A 33 7.36 27.44 -0.35
CA ILE A 33 6.20 27.88 0.44
C ILE A 33 5.36 28.86 -0.39
N LEU A 34 6.03 29.83 -1.03
CA LEU A 34 5.36 30.80 -1.88
C LEU A 34 4.73 30.13 -3.11
N PHE A 35 5.43 29.17 -3.72
CA PHE A 35 4.90 28.31 -4.78
C PHE A 35 3.61 27.60 -4.35
N ALA A 36 3.61 26.96 -3.17
CA ALA A 36 2.44 26.22 -2.68
C ALA A 36 1.23 27.15 -2.44
N GLU A 37 1.44 28.36 -1.91
CA GLU A 37 0.35 29.32 -1.69
C GLU A 37 -0.13 29.96 -3.01
N TYR A 38 0.75 30.21 -3.98
CA TYR A 38 0.34 30.60 -5.33
C TYR A 38 -0.47 29.51 -6.02
N TYR A 39 -0.03 28.26 -5.90
CA TYR A 39 -0.77 27.11 -6.42
C TYR A 39 -2.16 27.02 -5.78
N ARG A 40 -2.26 27.09 -4.45
CA ARG A 40 -3.55 27.14 -3.73
C ARG A 40 -4.45 28.25 -4.27
N ALA A 41 -3.94 29.47 -4.39
CA ALA A 41 -4.73 30.60 -4.84
C ALA A 41 -5.21 30.43 -6.29
N GLN A 42 -4.38 29.81 -7.14
CA GLN A 42 -4.76 29.44 -8.51
C GLN A 42 -5.87 28.37 -8.52
N LEU A 43 -5.81 27.37 -7.63
CA LEU A 43 -6.86 26.35 -7.51
C LEU A 43 -8.18 26.94 -7.03
N VAL A 44 -8.15 27.83 -6.02
CA VAL A 44 -9.36 28.52 -5.55
C VAL A 44 -9.97 29.37 -6.67
N LYS A 45 -9.13 30.03 -7.48
CA LYS A 45 -9.60 30.80 -8.64
C LYS A 45 -10.26 29.91 -9.70
N GLN A 46 -9.76 28.70 -9.90
CA GLN A 46 -10.23 27.79 -10.96
C GLN A 46 -11.46 26.97 -10.53
N PHE A 47 -11.49 26.47 -9.30
CA PHE A 47 -12.49 25.51 -8.82
C PHE A 47 -13.37 26.04 -7.68
N GLY A 48 -13.08 27.25 -7.19
CA GLY A 48 -13.74 27.82 -6.01
C GLY A 48 -13.11 27.34 -4.70
N ASP A 49 -13.62 27.89 -3.60
CA ASP A 49 -13.16 27.60 -2.24
C ASP A 49 -13.86 26.36 -1.67
N ILE A 50 -13.54 25.19 -2.24
CA ILE A 50 -14.15 23.90 -1.88
C ILE A 50 -13.19 22.99 -1.09
N PRO A 51 -13.69 22.02 -0.31
CA PRO A 51 -12.85 21.16 0.53
C PRO A 51 -11.72 20.43 -0.22
N GLN A 52 -11.95 20.04 -1.48
CA GLN A 52 -10.99 19.30 -2.31
C GLN A 52 -9.79 20.18 -2.68
N VAL A 53 -10.01 21.46 -2.97
CA VAL A 53 -8.93 22.44 -3.19
C VAL A 53 -8.05 22.56 -1.94
N HIS A 54 -8.67 22.60 -0.75
CA HIS A 54 -7.91 22.63 0.49
C HIS A 54 -7.12 21.36 0.75
N THR A 55 -7.65 20.20 0.38
CA THR A 55 -6.98 18.90 0.53
C THR A 55 -5.73 18.85 -0.35
N VAL A 56 -5.85 19.20 -1.63
CA VAL A 56 -4.71 19.29 -2.57
C VAL A 56 -3.69 20.34 -2.13
N ALA A 57 -4.13 21.55 -1.80
CA ALA A 57 -3.24 22.62 -1.36
C ALA A 57 -2.49 22.29 -0.06
N THR A 58 -3.16 21.63 0.89
CA THR A 58 -2.53 21.21 2.15
C THR A 58 -1.50 20.12 1.92
N TRP A 59 -1.76 19.18 1.00
CA TRP A 59 -0.81 18.16 0.61
C TRP A 59 0.47 18.77 0.02
N GLU A 60 0.32 19.67 -0.96
CA GLU A 60 1.44 20.37 -1.59
C GLU A 60 2.23 21.25 -0.60
N LEU A 61 1.53 21.96 0.29
CA LEU A 61 2.18 22.76 1.33
C LEU A 61 2.98 21.87 2.30
N LYS A 62 2.45 20.72 2.71
CA LYS A 62 3.16 19.76 3.55
C LYS A 62 4.39 19.19 2.84
N HIS A 63 4.29 18.91 1.55
CA HIS A 63 5.44 18.52 0.73
C HIS A 63 6.50 19.61 0.67
N ALA A 64 6.11 20.86 0.43
CA ALA A 64 7.00 22.02 0.41
C ALA A 64 7.70 22.22 1.76
N ILE A 65 6.95 22.20 2.86
CA ILE A 65 7.49 22.35 4.22
C ILE A 65 8.39 21.16 4.60
N GLY A 66 7.99 19.93 4.26
CA GLY A 66 8.78 18.72 4.48
C GLY A 66 10.13 18.79 3.76
N ALA A 67 10.14 19.22 2.49
CA ALA A 67 11.36 19.43 1.73
C ALA A 67 12.28 20.50 2.35
N VAL A 68 11.72 21.61 2.84
CA VAL A 68 12.49 22.68 3.52
C VAL A 68 13.08 22.19 4.85
N MET A 69 12.37 21.34 5.58
CA MET A 69 12.81 20.81 6.89
C MET A 69 13.60 19.50 6.78
N GLY A 70 13.88 18.99 5.57
CA GLY A 70 14.57 17.71 5.38
C GLY A 70 13.77 16.48 5.87
N ILE A 71 12.44 16.62 6.00
CA ILE A 71 11.56 15.54 6.45
C ILE A 71 11.11 14.74 5.21
N PRO A 72 11.35 13.42 5.17
CA PRO A 72 10.94 12.62 4.03
C PRO A 72 9.41 12.55 3.90
N TRP A 73 8.93 12.89 2.71
CA TRP A 73 7.49 13.02 2.39
C TRP A 73 6.74 11.68 2.35
N PHE A 74 7.46 10.56 2.17
CA PHE A 74 6.90 9.21 2.06
C PHE A 74 6.38 8.61 3.38
N LYS A 75 6.31 9.39 4.46
CA LYS A 75 5.70 8.97 5.75
C LYS A 75 4.25 9.41 5.92
N ALA A 76 3.60 9.94 4.88
CA ALA A 76 2.18 10.24 4.95
C ALA A 76 1.39 8.93 5.15
N LYS A 77 0.47 8.92 6.14
CA LYS A 77 -0.41 7.77 6.37
C LYS A 77 -1.16 7.42 5.07
N PRO A 78 -1.38 6.14 4.75
CA PRO A 78 -2.09 5.72 3.53
C PRO A 78 -3.41 6.46 3.28
N GLY A 79 -4.20 6.72 4.34
CA GLY A 79 -5.45 7.47 4.24
C GLY A 79 -5.29 8.94 3.81
N ALA A 80 -4.17 9.61 4.15
CA ALA A 80 -3.92 10.98 3.71
C ALA A 80 -3.58 11.04 2.21
N HIS A 81 -2.87 10.03 1.70
CA HIS A 81 -2.56 9.92 0.28
C HIS A 81 -3.81 9.62 -0.55
N ILE A 82 -4.67 8.71 -0.07
CA ILE A 82 -5.96 8.42 -0.73
C ILE A 82 -6.84 9.67 -0.77
N ALA A 83 -6.98 10.41 0.34
CA ALA A 83 -7.78 11.63 0.37
C ALA A 83 -7.26 12.70 -0.62
N TYR A 84 -5.94 12.79 -0.78
CA TYR A 84 -5.32 13.64 -1.81
C TYR A 84 -5.70 13.20 -3.23
N LEU A 85 -5.59 11.91 -3.54
CA LEU A 85 -5.94 11.36 -4.85
C LEU A 85 -7.45 11.49 -5.14
N GLU A 86 -8.32 11.33 -4.14
CA GLU A 86 -9.76 11.58 -4.25
C GLU A 86 -10.04 13.05 -4.59
N ALA A 87 -9.34 13.98 -3.91
CA ALA A 87 -9.47 15.40 -4.20
C ALA A 87 -8.94 15.75 -5.60
N LEU A 88 -7.83 15.17 -6.04
CA LEU A 88 -7.32 15.33 -7.41
C LEU A 88 -8.32 14.82 -8.45
N TYR A 89 -8.86 13.62 -8.25
CA TYR A 89 -9.84 13.04 -9.16
C TYR A 89 -11.12 13.88 -9.22
N HIS A 90 -11.56 14.45 -8.09
CA HIS A 90 -12.71 15.34 -8.05
C HIS A 90 -12.48 16.64 -8.85
N LEU A 91 -11.31 17.28 -8.71
CA LEU A 91 -10.99 18.51 -9.41
C LEU A 91 -10.68 18.27 -10.91
N TRP A 92 -10.07 17.12 -11.23
CA TRP A 92 -9.72 16.72 -12.58
C TRP A 92 -10.05 15.24 -12.79
N PRO A 93 -11.27 14.90 -13.25
CA PRO A 93 -11.70 13.52 -13.41
C PRO A 93 -11.11 12.89 -14.68
N THR A 94 -9.80 12.73 -14.71
CA THR A 94 -9.08 12.06 -15.81
C THR A 94 -8.99 10.56 -15.55
N GLU A 95 -8.87 9.79 -16.62
CA GLU A 95 -8.64 8.34 -16.53
C GLU A 95 -7.39 8.00 -15.72
N SER A 96 -6.31 8.76 -15.93
CA SER A 96 -5.07 8.60 -15.17
C SER A 96 -5.30 8.76 -13.66
N HIS A 97 -6.04 9.78 -13.24
CA HIS A 97 -6.32 10.01 -11.82
C HIS A 97 -7.20 8.91 -11.23
N ARG A 98 -8.17 8.40 -11.99
CA ARG A 98 -8.99 7.24 -11.58
C ARG A 98 -8.11 6.01 -11.33
N GLN A 99 -7.27 5.65 -12.30
CA GLN A 99 -6.38 4.50 -12.22
C GLN A 99 -5.42 4.61 -11.02
N THR A 100 -4.81 5.79 -10.81
CA THR A 100 -3.92 6.03 -9.67
C THR A 100 -4.65 5.89 -8.33
N LEU A 101 -5.86 6.43 -8.21
CA LEU A 101 -6.67 6.30 -6.99
C LEU A 101 -7.05 4.85 -6.69
N GLU A 102 -7.47 4.09 -7.71
CA GLU A 102 -7.79 2.67 -7.56
C GLU A 102 -6.58 1.85 -7.13
N ASN A 103 -5.41 2.09 -7.74
CA ASN A 103 -4.18 1.42 -7.37
C ASN A 103 -3.78 1.74 -5.92
N ALA A 104 -3.85 3.01 -5.50
CA ALA A 104 -3.55 3.42 -4.13
C ALA A 104 -4.52 2.79 -3.11
N ARG A 105 -5.81 2.64 -3.45
CA ARG A 105 -6.79 1.94 -2.60
C ARG A 105 -6.47 0.45 -2.48
N LYS A 106 -6.09 -0.21 -3.58
CA LYS A 106 -5.65 -1.62 -3.57
C LYS A 106 -4.40 -1.81 -2.73
N GLU A 107 -3.40 -0.95 -2.88
CA GLU A 107 -2.16 -0.99 -2.08
C GLU A 107 -2.44 -0.76 -0.60
N ALA A 108 -3.29 0.21 -0.25
CA ALA A 108 -3.67 0.44 1.15
C ALA A 108 -4.44 -0.75 1.75
N ALA A 109 -5.31 -1.39 0.97
CA ALA A 109 -5.99 -2.61 1.38
C ALA A 109 -5.01 -3.75 1.63
N LYS A 110 -4.06 -3.99 0.72
CA LYS A 110 -2.97 -4.97 0.90
C LYS A 110 -2.11 -4.68 2.12
N SER A 111 -1.68 -3.43 2.29
CA SER A 111 -0.90 -3.01 3.46
C SER A 111 -1.68 -3.22 4.76
N THR A 112 -2.98 -2.94 4.77
CA THR A 112 -3.85 -3.19 5.94
C THR A 112 -3.98 -4.69 6.22
N TYR A 113 -4.09 -5.50 5.17
CA TYR A 113 -4.16 -6.94 5.25
C TYR A 113 -2.87 -7.55 5.85
N GLU A 114 -1.70 -7.14 5.36
CA GLU A 114 -0.42 -7.61 5.92
C GLU A 114 -0.20 -7.10 7.35
N GLU A 115 -0.57 -5.85 7.65
CA GLU A 115 -0.53 -5.34 9.02
C GLU A 115 -1.46 -6.12 9.96
N LEU A 116 -2.60 -6.64 9.47
CA LEU A 116 -3.49 -7.48 10.26
C LEU A 116 -2.81 -8.80 10.63
N LYS A 117 -1.98 -9.37 9.75
CA LYS A 117 -1.21 -10.59 10.06
C LYS A 117 -0.34 -10.41 11.30
N GLU A 118 0.27 -9.23 11.48
CA GLU A 118 1.08 -8.93 12.68
C GLU A 118 0.24 -8.52 13.90
N LYS A 119 -0.78 -7.67 13.69
CA LYS A 119 -1.55 -7.05 14.79
C LYS A 119 -2.67 -7.94 15.34
N ASN A 120 -3.28 -8.75 14.48
CA ASN A 120 -4.37 -9.65 14.81
C ASN A 120 -4.34 -10.88 13.86
N PRO A 121 -3.36 -11.77 14.02
CA PRO A 121 -3.14 -12.91 13.12
C PRO A 121 -4.35 -13.86 13.01
N GLU A 122 -5.18 -13.97 14.06
CA GLU A 122 -6.39 -14.80 14.03
C GLU A 122 -7.46 -14.19 13.12
N LEU A 123 -7.69 -12.87 13.20
CA LEU A 123 -8.62 -12.20 12.27
C LEU A 123 -8.09 -12.23 10.83
N TRP A 124 -6.79 -12.05 10.65
CA TRP A 124 -6.15 -12.20 9.33
C TRP A 124 -6.38 -13.60 8.76
N ALA A 125 -6.20 -14.65 9.56
CA ALA A 125 -6.40 -16.03 9.11
C ALA A 125 -7.86 -16.34 8.74
N GLN A 126 -8.83 -15.74 9.44
CA GLN A 126 -10.25 -15.84 9.07
C GLN A 126 -10.50 -15.21 7.69
N LEU A 127 -9.98 -14.00 7.46
CA LEU A 127 -10.09 -13.32 6.17
C LEU A 127 -9.35 -14.06 5.04
N GLU A 128 -8.20 -14.69 5.36
CA GLU A 128 -7.45 -15.50 4.39
C GLU A 128 -8.23 -16.75 3.98
N LEU A 129 -8.90 -17.41 4.93
CA LEU A 129 -9.79 -18.52 4.62
C LEU A 129 -10.95 -18.06 3.73
N GLU A 130 -11.61 -16.95 4.06
CA GLU A 130 -12.68 -16.38 3.23
C GLU A 130 -12.20 -16.09 1.80
N ARG A 131 -11.03 -15.46 1.65
CA ARG A 131 -10.41 -15.19 0.36
C ARG A 131 -10.14 -16.46 -0.44
N LEU A 132 -9.56 -17.48 0.19
CA LEU A 132 -9.27 -18.75 -0.48
C LEU A 132 -10.56 -19.50 -0.88
N ILE A 133 -11.62 -19.42 -0.07
CA ILE A 133 -12.95 -19.97 -0.40
C ILE A 133 -13.55 -19.24 -1.60
N GLU A 134 -13.43 -17.90 -1.67
CA GLU A 134 -13.91 -17.13 -2.83
C GLU A 134 -13.16 -17.49 -4.11
N GLU A 135 -11.84 -17.68 -4.04
CA GLU A 135 -10.99 -17.94 -5.21
C GLU A 135 -11.07 -19.40 -5.70
N HIS A 136 -11.11 -20.36 -4.77
CA HIS A 136 -10.96 -21.78 -5.09
C HIS A 136 -12.14 -22.66 -4.63
N GLY A 137 -13.13 -22.07 -3.98
CA GLY A 137 -14.27 -22.78 -3.41
C GLY A 137 -14.00 -23.38 -2.02
N ASP A 138 -15.09 -23.70 -1.33
CA ASP A 138 -15.08 -24.38 -0.03
C ASP A 138 -14.80 -25.89 -0.22
N ASN A 139 -13.51 -26.25 -0.19
CA ASN A 139 -13.04 -27.61 -0.40
C ASN A 139 -11.91 -27.96 0.59
N PRO A 140 -11.60 -29.25 0.82
CA PRO A 140 -10.59 -29.65 1.82
C PRO A 140 -9.20 -29.01 1.61
N HIS A 141 -8.75 -28.82 0.36
CA HIS A 141 -7.45 -28.24 0.06
C HIS A 141 -7.39 -26.75 0.47
N THR A 142 -8.49 -26.00 0.24
CA THR A 142 -8.64 -24.62 0.72
C THR A 142 -8.44 -24.52 2.24
N HIS A 143 -9.07 -25.40 3.01
CA HIS A 143 -8.93 -25.42 4.48
C HIS A 143 -7.52 -25.82 4.94
N ILE A 144 -6.86 -26.74 4.23
CA ILE A 144 -5.48 -27.14 4.53
C ILE A 144 -4.53 -25.95 4.34
N VAL A 145 -4.65 -25.20 3.23
CA VAL A 145 -3.84 -24.00 2.98
C VAL A 145 -4.11 -22.94 4.04
N ALA A 146 -5.38 -22.64 4.33
CA ALA A 146 -5.76 -21.65 5.32
C ALA A 146 -5.25 -21.98 6.73
N GLU A 147 -5.36 -23.23 7.17
CA GLU A 147 -4.87 -23.66 8.49
C GLU A 147 -3.34 -23.59 8.59
N PHE A 148 -2.63 -23.94 7.51
CA PHE A 148 -1.18 -23.80 7.45
C PHE A 148 -0.75 -22.32 7.54
N HIS A 149 -1.41 -21.44 6.78
CA HIS A 149 -1.21 -19.99 6.85
C HIS A 149 -1.49 -19.44 8.25
N ARG A 150 -2.60 -19.86 8.88
CA ARG A 150 -2.96 -19.49 10.25
C ARG A 150 -1.85 -19.86 11.22
N LYS A 151 -1.45 -21.14 11.27
CA LYS A 151 -0.39 -21.64 12.17
C LYS A 151 0.90 -20.83 12.01
N THR A 152 1.30 -20.57 10.77
CA THR A 152 2.49 -19.77 10.46
C THR A 152 2.35 -18.33 10.98
N ALA A 153 1.19 -17.68 10.77
CA ALA A 153 0.94 -16.32 11.21
C ALA A 153 0.94 -16.15 12.75
N ILE A 154 0.45 -17.14 13.50
CA ILE A 154 0.47 -17.14 14.97
C ILE A 154 1.75 -17.76 15.57
N GLY A 155 2.74 -18.12 14.74
CA GLY A 155 4.02 -18.68 15.18
C GLY A 155 3.92 -20.09 15.78
N LEU A 156 2.89 -20.86 15.42
CA LEU A 156 2.80 -22.27 15.79
C LEU A 156 3.72 -23.11 14.91
N HIS A 157 4.34 -24.12 15.53
CA HIS A 157 5.17 -25.08 14.84
C HIS A 157 4.35 -25.92 13.86
N THR A 158 4.86 -26.07 12.64
CA THR A 158 4.34 -26.98 11.61
C THR A 158 5.31 -28.14 11.42
N THR A 159 4.77 -29.35 11.38
CA THR A 159 5.51 -30.58 11.10
C THR A 159 5.80 -30.74 9.61
N GLU A 160 6.73 -31.62 9.26
CA GLU A 160 7.03 -31.97 7.86
C GLU A 160 5.82 -32.58 7.15
N ASP A 161 4.96 -33.32 7.87
CA ASP A 161 3.74 -33.92 7.34
C ASP A 161 2.69 -32.86 7.02
N GLU A 162 2.54 -31.86 7.89
CA GLU A 162 1.68 -30.70 7.65
C GLU A 162 2.19 -29.85 6.49
N TYR A 163 3.50 -29.70 6.35
CA TYR A 163 4.10 -29.01 5.21
C TYR A 163 3.88 -29.74 3.89
N LEU A 164 3.97 -31.08 3.87
CA LEU A 164 3.61 -31.85 2.68
C LEU A 164 2.13 -31.71 2.34
N ALA A 165 1.23 -31.81 3.32
CA ALA A 165 -0.20 -31.63 3.09
C ALA A 165 -0.51 -30.24 2.52
N TYR A 166 0.18 -29.20 3.02
CA TYR A 166 0.12 -27.85 2.46
C TYR A 166 0.57 -27.79 1.00
N LEU A 167 1.74 -28.35 0.66
CA LEU A 167 2.23 -28.37 -0.73
C LEU A 167 1.29 -29.13 -1.67
N GLU A 168 0.74 -30.26 -1.22
CA GLU A 168 -0.25 -31.03 -1.98
C GLU A 168 -1.51 -30.20 -2.25
N ALA A 169 -2.00 -29.48 -1.24
CA ALA A 169 -3.13 -28.60 -1.38
C ALA A 169 -2.83 -27.42 -2.32
N VAL A 170 -1.67 -26.77 -2.21
CA VAL A 170 -1.28 -25.66 -3.11
C VAL A 170 -1.23 -26.12 -4.57
N VAL A 171 -0.63 -27.28 -4.85
CA VAL A 171 -0.58 -27.86 -6.21
C VAL A 171 -1.98 -28.16 -6.74
N HIS A 172 -2.88 -28.65 -5.88
CA HIS A 172 -4.27 -28.91 -6.27
C HIS A 172 -5.03 -27.63 -6.60
N LEU A 173 -4.85 -26.57 -5.79
CA LEU A 173 -5.51 -25.28 -6.00
C LEU A 173 -4.94 -24.50 -7.19
N ASN A 174 -3.67 -24.73 -7.55
CA ASN A 174 -2.95 -24.05 -8.63
C ASN A 174 -2.37 -25.06 -9.64
N PRO A 175 -3.20 -25.75 -10.43
CA PRO A 175 -2.74 -26.83 -11.32
C PRO A 175 -1.82 -26.34 -12.45
N ASP A 176 -1.88 -25.05 -12.79
CA ASP A 176 -1.06 -24.43 -13.83
C ASP A 176 0.35 -24.03 -13.33
N ASP A 177 0.62 -24.15 -12.02
CA ASP A 177 1.96 -23.88 -11.48
C ASP A 177 2.91 -25.04 -11.76
N GLU A 178 3.95 -24.79 -12.55
CA GLU A 178 4.98 -25.79 -12.87
C GLU A 178 5.96 -26.05 -11.72
N ILE A 179 6.06 -25.13 -10.75
CA ILE A 179 7.02 -25.21 -9.65
C ILE A 179 6.51 -26.12 -8.54
N GLY A 180 5.24 -25.94 -8.14
CA GLY A 180 4.60 -26.70 -7.06
C GLY A 180 4.79 -28.22 -7.17
N PRO A 181 4.45 -28.88 -8.30
CA PRO A 181 4.61 -30.32 -8.46
C PRO A 181 6.06 -30.80 -8.30
N ARG A 182 7.04 -30.03 -8.81
CA ARG A 182 8.47 -30.36 -8.69
C ARG A 182 8.95 -30.25 -7.25
N LEU A 183 8.48 -29.23 -6.53
CA LEU A 183 8.81 -29.01 -5.13
C LEU A 183 8.22 -30.11 -4.26
N LEU A 184 6.94 -30.43 -4.47
CA LEU A 184 6.23 -31.50 -3.77
C LEU A 184 6.93 -32.86 -3.93
N GLU A 185 7.30 -33.24 -5.15
CA GLU A 185 7.98 -34.52 -5.40
C GLU A 185 9.36 -34.58 -4.72
N ARG A 186 10.08 -33.45 -4.69
CA ARG A 186 11.37 -33.36 -3.99
C ARG A 186 11.23 -33.61 -2.50
N PHE A 187 10.25 -32.99 -1.84
CA PHE A 187 10.01 -33.18 -0.40
C PHE A 187 9.46 -34.57 -0.07
N ARG A 188 8.63 -35.15 -0.95
CA ARG A 188 8.21 -36.56 -0.82
C ARG A 188 9.40 -37.51 -0.86
N LYS A 189 10.32 -37.30 -1.80
CA LYS A 189 11.56 -38.09 -1.89
C LYS A 189 12.45 -37.91 -0.65
N ALA A 190 12.64 -36.67 -0.20
CA ALA A 190 13.42 -36.38 1.02
C ALA A 190 12.84 -37.12 2.23
N LYS A 191 11.51 -37.07 2.42
CA LYS A 191 10.83 -37.82 3.49
C LYS A 191 11.06 -39.33 3.37
N ALA A 192 10.94 -39.90 2.16
CA ALA A 192 11.18 -41.31 1.92
C ALA A 192 12.63 -41.73 2.22
N ASP A 193 13.58 -40.85 1.94
CA ASP A 193 15.01 -41.05 2.20
C ASP A 193 15.41 -40.74 3.66
N GLY A 194 14.47 -40.34 4.51
CA GLY A 194 14.72 -39.96 5.91
C GLY A 194 15.51 -38.65 6.08
N ILE A 195 15.49 -37.80 5.05
CA ILE A 195 16.16 -36.49 5.02
C ILE A 195 15.20 -35.45 5.57
N ARG A 196 15.62 -34.69 6.58
CA ARG A 196 14.83 -33.58 7.14
C ARG A 196 14.66 -32.49 6.08
N PHE A 197 13.51 -31.84 6.10
CA PHE A 197 13.16 -30.83 5.11
C PHE A 197 14.10 -29.62 5.13
N ALA A 198 14.60 -29.26 6.32
CA ALA A 198 15.61 -28.21 6.49
C ALA A 198 16.95 -28.51 5.78
N ASP A 199 17.22 -29.78 5.47
CA ASP A 199 18.46 -30.24 4.83
C ASP A 199 18.28 -30.40 3.29
N VAL A 200 17.08 -30.16 2.76
CA VAL A 200 16.78 -30.22 1.31
C VAL A 200 17.29 -28.94 0.64
N LYS A 201 18.23 -29.08 -0.30
CA LYS A 201 18.69 -27.93 -1.10
C LYS A 201 17.62 -27.47 -2.07
N THR A 202 17.24 -26.21 -1.96
CA THR A 202 16.28 -25.54 -2.84
C THR A 202 17.00 -24.51 -3.69
N ASP A 203 17.59 -24.94 -4.81
CA ASP A 203 18.28 -24.04 -5.76
C ASP A 203 17.35 -22.95 -6.36
N ASP A 204 16.02 -23.06 -6.17
CA ASP A 204 14.98 -22.20 -6.79
C ASP A 204 14.24 -21.25 -5.81
N THR A 205 14.66 -21.14 -4.53
CA THR A 205 13.84 -20.48 -3.47
C THR A 205 13.93 -18.95 -3.35
N ALA A 206 14.44 -18.24 -4.34
CA ALA A 206 14.58 -16.78 -4.24
C ALA A 206 13.24 -16.00 -4.25
N SER A 207 12.07 -16.63 -4.44
CA SER A 207 10.80 -15.90 -4.65
C SER A 207 9.55 -16.39 -3.91
N MET A 208 9.63 -17.27 -2.90
CA MET A 208 8.42 -17.85 -2.27
C MET A 208 8.38 -17.86 -0.73
N LEU A 209 9.17 -17.02 -0.06
CA LEU A 209 8.97 -16.63 1.34
C LEU A 209 8.94 -15.10 1.44
#